data_AF-A0A833G7P4-F1
#
_entry.id   AF-A0A833G7P4-F1
#
_cell.length_a   1.000
_cell.length_b   1.000
_cell.length_c   1.000
_cell.angle_alpha   90.00
_cell.angle_beta   90.00
_cell.angle_gamma   90.00
#
_symmetry.space_group_name_H-M   'P 1'
#
loop_
_entity.id
_entity.type
_entity.pdbx_description
1 polymer ?
#
loop_
_entity_poly.entity_id
_entity_poly.type
_entity_poly.pdbx_seq_one_letter_code
_entity_poly.pdbx_strand_id
1 'polypeptide(L)'
;MTILTPNGFTLDTAGKRVVVDPVTRIEGHMRCEVNISDQNMITNAVSTGTMWRGLEVILKGRDPRDAWAFTQRICGVCTGTHALTSVRAVEDALGITIPENANSIRNIMQLSLQVHDHLVHFYHLHALDWVNPVNALKADPKATSELQQTVSPSHPKSSPGYFRDVQNRLKKFVESGQLGPFKNGYWTNPAYLLPPEADLMAVTHYLEALDFQKEIVKTRTIFGGKDPHPNWLVGGVPCAINIDGVGAVGAINMERLNAVSQIIDDALEFVDNVLIPDILAVGSFYKGWLYGGGLSGKSVLAYGDIPDKANDYSAANLLMPRGAVINGNLKEVHEVDLRDPEQIQEFVPHSWY
;
A
#
# COMPACT_ATOMS: atom_id res chain seq x y z
N MET A 1 -5.87 -16.28 31.88
CA MET A 1 -6.92 -15.40 32.47
C MET A 1 -7.75 -14.95 31.31
N THR A 2 -9.06 -15.25 31.32
CA THR A 2 -9.95 -14.92 30.21
C THR A 2 -10.56 -13.54 30.37
N ILE A 3 -10.61 -12.77 29.28
CA ILE A 3 -11.21 -11.44 29.22
C ILE A 3 -12.18 -11.40 28.04
N LEU A 4 -13.44 -11.09 28.31
CA LEU A 4 -14.41 -10.78 27.26
C LEU A 4 -14.26 -9.31 26.87
N THR A 5 -13.99 -9.04 25.60
CA THR A 5 -13.85 -7.68 25.10
C THR A 5 -15.23 -7.10 24.72
N PRO A 6 -15.41 -5.76 24.79
CA PRO A 6 -16.66 -5.11 24.37
C PRO A 6 -17.05 -5.40 22.92
N ASN A 7 -16.07 -5.64 22.05
CA ASN A 7 -16.27 -6.01 20.65
C ASN A 7 -16.45 -7.54 20.47
N GLY A 8 -16.72 -8.32 21.52
CA GLY A 8 -17.21 -9.69 21.42
C GLY A 8 -16.14 -10.76 21.16
N PHE A 9 -14.87 -10.49 21.46
CA PHE A 9 -13.80 -11.50 21.44
C PHE A 9 -13.52 -11.98 22.87
N THR A 10 -13.26 -13.27 23.04
CA THR A 10 -12.78 -13.82 24.31
C THR A 10 -11.28 -14.00 24.22
N LEU A 11 -10.53 -13.17 24.92
CA LEU A 11 -9.07 -13.24 24.98
C LEU A 11 -8.67 -14.22 26.07
N ASP A 12 -7.75 -15.14 25.78
CA ASP A 12 -7.12 -16.00 26.79
C ASP A 12 -5.59 -15.97 26.67
N THR A 13 -4.96 -15.53 27.75
CA THR A 13 -3.51 -15.43 27.90
C THR A 13 -2.83 -16.73 28.34
N ALA A 14 -3.59 -17.81 28.55
CA ALA A 14 -3.05 -19.15 28.80
C ALA A 14 -2.47 -19.79 27.52
N GLY A 15 -2.02 -21.05 27.61
CA GLY A 15 -1.48 -21.79 26.46
C GLY A 15 -0.05 -21.41 26.08
N LYS A 16 0.41 -21.91 24.93
CA LYS A 16 1.76 -21.64 24.44
C LYS A 16 1.84 -20.22 23.88
N ARG A 17 2.89 -19.48 24.24
CA ARG A 17 3.18 -18.17 23.68
C ARG A 17 4.12 -18.30 22.48
N VAL A 18 3.77 -17.64 21.37
CA VAL A 18 4.58 -17.56 20.16
C VAL A 18 4.91 -16.09 19.90
N VAL A 19 6.15 -15.82 19.51
CA VAL A 19 6.67 -14.48 19.29
C VAL A 19 7.18 -14.40 17.85
N VAL A 20 6.74 -13.36 17.13
CA VAL A 20 7.26 -12.98 15.81
C VAL A 20 7.91 -11.61 15.96
N ASP A 21 9.23 -11.63 16.06
CA ASP A 21 10.07 -10.44 16.25
C ASP A 21 11.45 -10.71 15.61
N PRO A 22 11.77 -10.09 14.45
CA PRO A 22 10.99 -9.06 13.78
C PRO A 22 9.78 -9.61 13.00
N VAL A 23 8.70 -8.81 12.91
CA VAL A 23 7.74 -8.94 11.81
C VAL A 23 8.39 -8.37 10.55
N THR A 24 8.65 -9.19 9.55
CA THR A 24 9.30 -8.80 8.29
C THR A 24 8.28 -8.51 7.18
N ARG A 25 8.73 -7.95 6.05
CA ARG A 25 7.89 -7.54 4.92
C ARG A 25 6.79 -6.52 5.30
N ILE A 26 7.10 -5.66 6.27
CA ILE A 26 6.35 -4.45 6.62
C ILE A 26 7.31 -3.25 6.61
N GLU A 27 6.77 -2.05 6.68
CA GLU A 27 7.55 -0.85 6.99
C GLU A 27 7.82 -0.77 8.51
N GLY A 28 9.02 -0.32 8.89
CA GLY A 28 9.36 -0.04 10.27
C GLY A 28 9.61 -1.27 11.15
N HIS A 29 9.25 -1.15 12.43
CA HIS A 29 9.57 -2.14 13.46
C HIS A 29 8.33 -2.54 14.26
N MET A 30 7.96 -3.81 14.17
CA MET A 30 6.85 -4.39 14.90
C MET A 30 7.25 -5.73 15.54
N ARG A 31 6.72 -5.94 16.73
CA ARG A 31 6.70 -7.22 17.44
C ARG A 31 5.25 -7.68 17.55
N CYS A 32 5.01 -8.94 17.18
CA CYS A 32 3.71 -9.58 17.36
C CYS A 32 3.85 -10.78 18.30
N GLU A 33 2.98 -10.86 19.29
CA GLU A 33 2.92 -12.02 20.18
C GLU A 33 1.53 -12.60 20.21
N VAL A 34 1.44 -13.92 20.21
CA VAL A 34 0.16 -14.63 20.29
C VAL A 34 0.21 -15.73 21.34
N ASN A 35 -0.94 -15.98 21.97
CA ASN A 35 -1.18 -17.22 22.69
C ASN A 35 -1.93 -18.19 21.80
N ILE A 36 -1.53 -19.45 21.82
CA ILE A 36 -2.18 -20.52 21.08
C ILE A 36 -2.72 -21.60 22.03
N SER A 37 -3.93 -22.07 21.74
CA SER A 37 -4.56 -23.20 22.43
C SER A 37 -3.93 -24.54 22.01
N ASP A 38 -4.33 -25.62 22.68
CA ASP A 38 -3.90 -26.99 22.33
C ASP A 38 -4.37 -27.44 20.94
N GLN A 39 -5.35 -26.74 20.35
CA GLN A 39 -5.83 -26.93 18.98
C GLN A 39 -5.11 -26.02 17.96
N ASN A 40 -4.02 -25.36 18.35
CA ASN A 40 -3.28 -24.39 17.55
C ASN A 40 -4.10 -23.17 17.08
N MET A 41 -5.15 -22.81 17.83
CA MET A 41 -5.94 -21.60 17.56
C MET A 41 -5.36 -20.42 18.33
N ILE A 42 -5.24 -19.25 17.69
CA ILE A 42 -4.86 -18.00 18.36
C ILE A 42 -6.00 -17.59 19.31
N THR A 43 -5.71 -17.49 20.60
CA THR A 43 -6.67 -17.08 21.66
C THR A 43 -6.38 -15.70 22.22
N ASN A 44 -5.19 -15.16 21.98
CA ASN A 44 -4.82 -13.79 22.32
C ASN A 44 -3.76 -13.29 21.34
N ALA A 45 -3.78 -12.00 21.03
CA ALA A 45 -2.82 -11.35 20.14
C ALA A 45 -2.40 -10.00 20.71
N VAL A 46 -1.12 -9.69 20.64
CA VAL A 46 -0.50 -8.46 21.15
C VAL A 46 0.27 -7.80 20.00
N SER A 47 -0.11 -6.58 19.66
CA SER A 47 0.57 -5.73 18.69
C SER A 47 1.46 -4.73 19.40
N THR A 48 2.76 -4.71 19.10
CA THR A 48 3.72 -3.79 19.72
C THR A 48 4.50 -3.05 18.64
N GLY A 49 4.28 -1.73 18.53
CA GLY A 49 5.17 -0.84 17.80
C GLY A 49 6.49 -0.71 18.55
N THR A 50 7.61 -1.00 17.89
CA THR A 50 8.93 -1.09 18.53
C THR A 50 9.86 0.05 18.13
N MET A 51 9.29 1.17 17.68
CA MET A 51 10.03 2.37 17.30
C MET A 51 9.25 3.65 17.60
N TRP A 52 9.98 4.74 17.87
CA TRP A 52 9.43 6.09 17.98
C TRP A 52 10.51 7.12 17.61
N ARG A 53 10.10 8.26 17.04
CA ARG A 53 11.01 9.35 16.63
C ARG A 53 10.60 10.75 17.10
N GLY A 54 9.36 10.94 17.54
CA GLY A 54 8.92 12.21 18.13
C GLY A 54 8.78 13.40 17.17
N LEU A 55 8.27 13.18 15.95
CA LEU A 55 8.07 14.26 14.97
C LEU A 55 7.15 15.37 15.48
N GLU A 56 6.12 15.02 16.24
CA GLU A 56 5.19 15.99 16.87
C GLU A 56 5.93 16.95 17.82
N VAL A 57 6.91 16.43 18.57
CA VAL A 57 7.77 17.24 19.46
C VAL A 57 8.73 18.09 18.64
N ILE A 58 9.36 17.50 17.61
CA ILE A 58 10.32 18.17 16.74
C ILE A 58 9.71 19.36 15.99
N LEU A 59 8.42 19.31 15.66
CA LEU A 59 7.71 20.37 14.94
C LEU A 59 7.42 21.61 15.78
N LYS A 60 7.48 21.53 17.12
CA LYS A 60 7.21 22.68 18.00
C LYS A 60 8.16 23.84 17.69
N GLY A 61 7.59 25.02 17.47
CA GLY A 61 8.35 26.25 17.19
C GLY A 61 8.92 26.37 15.77
N ARG A 62 8.62 25.43 14.87
CA ARG A 62 9.00 25.54 13.45
C ARG A 62 8.01 26.40 12.67
N ASP A 63 8.47 26.92 11.54
CA ASP A 63 7.60 27.63 10.59
C ASP A 63 6.58 26.65 9.98
N PRO A 64 5.27 26.96 9.98
CA PRO A 64 4.25 26.10 9.37
C PRO A 64 4.52 25.77 7.90
N ARG A 65 5.20 26.65 7.16
CA ARG A 65 5.56 26.42 5.74
C ARG A 65 6.59 25.31 5.56
N ASP A 66 7.38 25.01 6.58
CA ASP A 66 8.39 23.95 6.56
C ASP A 66 7.85 22.60 7.05
N ALA A 67 6.69 22.59 7.72
CA ALA A 67 6.17 21.41 8.41
C ALA A 67 6.04 20.18 7.49
N TRP A 68 5.59 20.38 6.24
CA TRP A 68 5.41 19.30 5.27
C TRP A 68 6.71 18.55 4.99
N ALA A 69 7.85 19.25 4.98
CA ALA A 69 9.14 18.64 4.70
C ALA A 69 9.56 17.72 5.85
N PHE A 70 9.26 18.08 7.09
CA PHE A 70 9.52 17.25 8.28
C PHE A 70 8.56 16.06 8.36
N THR A 71 7.25 16.29 8.26
CA THR A 71 6.24 15.22 8.36
C THR A 71 6.35 14.23 7.21
N GLN A 72 6.81 14.65 6.03
CA GLN A 72 7.07 13.72 4.92
C GLN A 72 8.09 12.63 5.27
N ARG A 73 9.04 12.91 6.19
CA ARG A 73 10.03 11.94 6.64
C ARG A 73 9.47 11.01 7.72
N ILE A 74 8.17 11.10 8.05
CA ILE A 74 7.50 10.07 8.84
C ILE A 74 7.57 8.73 8.10
N CYS A 75 7.38 8.68 6.78
CA CYS A 75 7.45 7.42 6.05
C CYS A 75 7.94 7.60 4.61
N GLY A 76 8.83 6.70 4.19
CA GLY A 76 9.34 6.62 2.81
C GLY A 76 8.53 5.71 1.89
N VAL A 77 7.66 4.85 2.45
CA VAL A 77 6.78 3.94 1.69
C VAL A 77 5.53 4.70 1.24
N CYS A 78 4.71 5.19 2.18
CA CYS A 78 3.58 6.08 1.88
C CYS A 78 4.03 7.54 1.61
N THR A 79 5.09 7.68 0.82
CA THR A 79 5.83 8.93 0.61
C THR A 79 4.96 10.03 0.00
N GLY A 80 4.92 11.18 0.68
CA GLY A 80 4.20 12.37 0.20
C GLY A 80 2.82 12.55 0.82
N THR A 81 2.15 11.49 1.29
CA THR A 81 0.81 11.64 1.90
C THR A 81 0.86 12.52 3.16
N HIS A 82 1.88 12.35 4.02
CA HIS A 82 2.09 13.23 5.18
C HIS A 82 2.41 14.68 4.80
N ALA A 83 3.04 14.92 3.65
CA ALA A 83 3.30 16.26 3.16
C ALA A 83 2.00 16.91 2.64
N LEU A 84 1.20 16.16 1.88
CA LEU A 84 -0.13 16.57 1.42
C LEU A 84 -1.03 16.95 2.60
N THR A 85 -1.12 16.07 3.61
CA THR A 85 -1.90 16.35 4.82
C THR A 85 -1.36 17.59 5.56
N SER A 86 -0.04 17.75 5.63
CA SER A 86 0.55 18.92 6.29
C SER A 86 0.24 20.23 5.57
N VAL A 87 0.36 20.29 4.24
CA VAL A 87 0.03 21.53 3.51
C VAL A 87 -1.46 21.83 3.60
N ARG A 88 -2.33 20.81 3.53
CA ARG A 88 -3.79 20.96 3.73
C ARG A 88 -4.13 21.48 5.12
N ALA A 89 -3.48 20.96 6.16
CA ALA A 89 -3.72 21.41 7.55
C ALA A 89 -3.29 22.87 7.78
N VAL A 90 -2.15 23.28 7.21
CA VAL A 90 -1.69 24.67 7.29
C VAL A 90 -2.60 25.61 6.47
N GLU A 91 -3.03 25.17 5.29
CA GLU A 91 -3.96 25.92 4.44
C GLU A 91 -5.32 26.10 5.11
N ASP A 92 -5.86 25.06 5.75
CA ASP A 92 -7.10 25.14 6.54
C ASP A 92 -6.95 26.14 7.70
N ALA A 93 -5.85 26.04 8.46
CA ALA A 93 -5.60 26.92 9.60
C ALA A 93 -5.45 28.41 9.20
N LEU A 94 -4.94 28.68 8.00
CA LEU A 94 -4.69 30.04 7.51
C LEU A 94 -5.75 30.55 6.52
N GLY A 95 -6.76 29.74 6.19
CA GLY A 95 -7.79 30.09 5.21
C GLY A 95 -7.25 30.28 3.78
N ILE A 96 -6.21 29.53 3.40
CA ILE A 96 -5.58 29.62 2.08
C ILE A 96 -6.36 28.74 1.09
N THR A 97 -6.78 29.34 -0.02
CA THR A 97 -7.36 28.60 -1.15
C THR A 97 -6.33 28.39 -2.26
N ILE A 98 -6.10 27.14 -2.65
CA ILE A 98 -5.20 26.79 -3.74
C ILE A 98 -5.89 26.88 -5.11
N PRO A 99 -5.15 27.13 -6.21
CA PRO A 99 -5.69 27.04 -7.57
C PRO A 99 -6.06 25.60 -7.98
N GLU A 100 -6.96 25.45 -8.95
CA GLU A 100 -7.42 24.15 -9.46
C GLU A 100 -6.28 23.26 -9.97
N ASN A 101 -5.35 23.82 -10.75
CA ASN A 101 -4.19 23.06 -11.24
C ASN A 101 -3.34 22.48 -10.09
N ALA A 102 -3.23 23.20 -8.98
CA ALA A 102 -2.52 22.69 -7.81
C ALA A 102 -3.30 21.52 -7.18
N ASN A 103 -4.63 21.63 -7.04
CA ASN A 103 -5.48 20.53 -6.58
C ASN A 103 -5.32 19.28 -7.46
N SER A 104 -5.44 19.43 -8.78
CA SER A 104 -5.29 18.33 -9.74
C SER A 104 -3.91 17.67 -9.64
N ILE A 105 -2.83 18.44 -9.58
CA ILE A 105 -1.47 17.88 -9.44
C ILE A 105 -1.30 17.14 -8.11
N ARG A 106 -1.81 17.70 -7.01
CA ARG A 106 -1.76 17.03 -5.69
C ARG A 106 -2.53 15.70 -5.72
N ASN A 107 -3.71 15.68 -6.35
CA ASN A 107 -4.49 14.45 -6.53
C ASN A 107 -3.77 13.43 -7.40
N ILE A 108 -3.16 13.85 -8.52
CA ILE A 108 -2.34 12.96 -9.37
C ILE A 108 -1.17 12.37 -8.58
N MET A 109 -0.47 13.17 -7.77
CA MET A 109 0.63 12.69 -6.94
C MET A 109 0.16 11.68 -5.88
N GLN A 110 -0.99 11.92 -5.24
CA GLN A 110 -1.58 11.03 -4.23
C GLN A 110 -2.10 9.72 -4.86
N LEU A 111 -2.77 9.78 -6.01
CA LEU A 111 -3.23 8.59 -6.74
C LEU A 111 -2.05 7.77 -7.28
N SER A 112 -1.03 8.44 -7.82
CA SER A 112 0.23 7.78 -8.22
C SER A 112 0.89 7.07 -7.04
N LEU A 113 0.84 7.65 -5.83
CA LEU A 113 1.31 6.98 -4.61
C LEU A 113 0.48 5.73 -4.32
N GLN A 114 -0.86 5.82 -4.33
CA GLN A 114 -1.72 4.67 -4.05
C GLN A 114 -1.45 3.50 -5.00
N VAL A 115 -1.35 3.75 -6.31
CA VAL A 115 -1.06 2.69 -7.30
C VAL A 115 0.32 2.07 -7.04
N HIS A 116 1.35 2.89 -6.82
CA HIS A 116 2.70 2.42 -6.54
C HIS A 116 2.77 1.59 -5.25
N ASP A 117 2.24 2.12 -4.16
CA ASP A 117 2.27 1.50 -2.83
C ASP A 117 1.48 0.18 -2.83
N HIS A 118 0.27 0.15 -3.40
CA HIS A 118 -0.55 -1.07 -3.47
C HIS A 118 0.09 -2.16 -4.34
N LEU A 119 0.67 -1.80 -5.48
CA LEU A 119 1.38 -2.74 -6.36
C LEU A 119 2.59 -3.34 -5.64
N VAL A 120 3.44 -2.50 -5.04
CA VAL A 120 4.64 -2.95 -4.31
C VAL A 120 4.25 -3.77 -3.08
N HIS A 121 3.22 -3.35 -2.35
CA HIS A 121 2.72 -4.09 -1.21
C HIS A 121 2.27 -5.49 -1.62
N PHE A 122 1.42 -5.61 -2.65
CA PHE A 122 0.92 -6.91 -3.08
C PHE A 122 2.06 -7.85 -3.46
N TYR A 123 2.96 -7.43 -4.36
CA TYR A 123 4.00 -8.34 -4.85
C TYR A 123 5.15 -8.51 -3.85
N HIS A 124 5.74 -7.42 -3.36
CA HIS A 124 7.04 -7.48 -2.67
C HIS A 124 6.92 -7.61 -1.15
N LEU A 125 5.75 -7.30 -0.58
CA LEU A 125 5.50 -7.48 0.84
C LEU A 125 4.56 -8.66 1.11
N HIS A 126 3.47 -8.81 0.36
CA HIS A 126 2.39 -9.73 0.71
C HIS A 126 2.40 -11.07 -0.06
N ALA A 127 2.79 -11.08 -1.33
CA ALA A 127 2.61 -12.25 -2.20
C ALA A 127 3.31 -13.51 -1.66
N LEU A 128 4.45 -13.37 -0.99
CA LEU A 128 5.19 -14.51 -0.44
C LEU A 128 4.48 -15.20 0.74
N ASP A 129 3.36 -14.68 1.24
CA ASP A 129 2.48 -15.42 2.15
C ASP A 129 1.56 -16.42 1.42
N TRP A 130 1.36 -16.22 0.11
CA TRP A 130 0.42 -16.96 -0.73
C TRP A 130 1.11 -17.74 -1.85
N VAL A 131 2.29 -17.27 -2.26
CA VAL A 131 3.06 -17.76 -3.41
C VAL A 131 4.33 -18.43 -2.91
N ASN A 132 4.63 -19.60 -3.45
CA ASN A 132 5.78 -20.42 -3.10
C ASN A 132 6.81 -20.47 -4.25
N PRO A 133 7.90 -19.66 -4.19
CA PRO A 133 8.92 -19.66 -5.23
C PRO A 133 9.66 -20.97 -5.42
N VAL A 134 9.74 -21.82 -4.39
CA VAL A 134 10.37 -23.14 -4.51
C VAL A 134 9.45 -24.11 -5.26
N ASN A 135 8.14 -24.00 -5.06
CA ASN A 135 7.16 -24.83 -5.77
C ASN A 135 7.05 -24.45 -7.26
N ALA A 136 7.25 -23.17 -7.61
CA ALA A 136 7.36 -22.70 -9.00
C ALA A 136 8.42 -23.44 -9.84
N LEU A 137 9.46 -24.02 -9.22
CA LEU A 137 10.47 -24.81 -9.92
C LEU A 137 9.94 -26.13 -10.49
N LYS A 138 8.75 -26.57 -10.06
CA LYS A 138 8.10 -27.80 -10.51
C LYS A 138 7.09 -27.57 -11.64
N ALA A 139 6.81 -26.31 -11.98
CA ALA A 139 5.79 -25.95 -12.96
C ALA A 139 6.15 -26.40 -14.37
N ASP A 140 5.14 -26.75 -15.16
CA ASP A 140 5.29 -26.81 -16.62
C ASP A 140 5.13 -25.40 -17.22
N PRO A 141 6.16 -24.83 -17.88
CA PRO A 141 6.06 -23.51 -18.50
C PRO A 141 4.95 -23.41 -19.56
N LYS A 142 4.60 -24.52 -20.23
CA LYS A 142 3.48 -24.52 -21.19
C LYS A 142 2.14 -24.38 -20.47
N ALA A 143 1.91 -25.17 -19.42
CA ALA A 143 0.70 -25.06 -18.62
C ALA A 143 0.60 -23.69 -17.90
N THR A 144 1.73 -23.13 -17.47
CA THR A 144 1.80 -21.77 -16.92
C THR A 144 1.39 -20.72 -17.97
N SER A 145 1.84 -20.88 -19.21
CA SER A 145 1.45 -20.02 -20.34
C SER A 145 -0.06 -20.09 -20.63
N GLU A 146 -0.64 -21.30 -20.65
CA GLU A 146 -2.07 -21.50 -20.84
C GLU A 146 -2.89 -20.91 -19.68
N LEU A 147 -2.41 -21.04 -18.45
CA LEU A 147 -2.99 -20.40 -17.27
C LEU A 147 -2.98 -18.88 -17.39
N GLN A 148 -1.82 -18.28 -17.72
CA GLN A 148 -1.69 -16.83 -17.92
C GLN A 148 -2.68 -16.31 -18.95
N GLN A 149 -2.78 -16.98 -20.11
CA GLN A 149 -3.70 -16.59 -21.18
C GLN A 149 -5.18 -16.72 -20.80
N THR A 150 -5.49 -17.57 -19.82
CA THR A 150 -6.84 -17.70 -19.26
C THR A 150 -7.13 -16.62 -18.21
N VAL A 151 -6.15 -16.36 -17.33
CA VAL A 151 -6.26 -15.39 -16.23
C VAL A 151 -6.28 -13.96 -16.74
N SER A 152 -5.39 -13.65 -17.69
CA SER A 152 -5.27 -12.32 -18.30
C SER A 152 -4.89 -12.44 -19.78
N PRO A 153 -5.88 -12.60 -20.67
CA PRO A 153 -5.65 -12.79 -22.11
C PRO A 153 -5.00 -11.58 -22.79
N SER A 154 -5.12 -10.40 -22.20
CA SER A 154 -4.55 -9.15 -22.71
C SER A 154 -3.10 -8.91 -22.27
N HIS A 155 -2.58 -9.66 -21.29
CA HIS A 155 -1.19 -9.52 -20.88
C HIS A 155 -0.24 -10.15 -21.92
N PRO A 156 0.63 -9.38 -22.59
CA PRO A 156 1.36 -9.87 -23.76
C PRO A 156 2.50 -10.84 -23.43
N LYS A 157 3.08 -10.79 -22.21
CA LYS A 157 4.21 -11.63 -21.82
C LYS A 157 3.76 -12.99 -21.28
N SER A 158 3.10 -13.76 -22.14
CA SER A 158 2.46 -15.01 -21.72
C SER A 158 3.09 -16.26 -22.33
N SER A 159 4.22 -16.17 -23.03
CA SER A 159 4.75 -17.30 -23.82
C SER A 159 5.36 -18.41 -22.95
N PRO A 160 5.31 -19.70 -23.38
CA PRO A 160 5.99 -20.78 -22.65
C PRO A 160 7.50 -20.57 -22.52
N GLY A 161 8.12 -19.94 -23.52
CA GLY A 161 9.54 -19.60 -23.50
C GLY A 161 9.87 -18.59 -22.39
N TYR A 162 9.03 -17.57 -22.22
CA TYR A 162 9.19 -16.56 -21.18
C TYR A 162 9.15 -17.17 -19.77
N PHE A 163 8.13 -17.97 -19.47
CA PHE A 163 8.03 -18.64 -18.17
C PHE A 163 9.17 -19.64 -17.94
N ARG A 164 9.63 -20.35 -18.97
CA ARG A 164 10.79 -21.24 -18.87
C ARG A 164 12.07 -20.47 -18.55
N ASP A 165 12.27 -19.30 -19.13
CA ASP A 165 13.45 -18.47 -18.87
C ASP A 165 13.44 -17.92 -17.44
N VAL A 166 12.28 -17.49 -16.94
CA VAL A 166 12.11 -17.07 -15.54
C VAL A 166 12.33 -18.24 -14.58
N GLN A 167 11.75 -19.41 -14.87
CA GLN A 167 11.95 -20.62 -14.07
C GLN A 167 13.43 -21.03 -14.04
N ASN A 168 14.14 -20.96 -15.18
CA ASN A 168 15.58 -21.23 -15.26
C ASN A 168 16.41 -20.23 -14.46
N ARG A 169 16.04 -18.94 -14.47
CA ARG A 169 16.68 -17.91 -13.64
C ARG A 169 16.49 -18.21 -12.15
N LEU A 170 15.27 -18.55 -11.75
CA LEU A 170 14.94 -18.93 -10.38
C LEU A 170 15.69 -20.20 -9.96
N LYS A 171 15.75 -21.21 -10.83
CA LYS A 171 16.49 -22.45 -10.60
C LYS A 171 17.96 -22.19 -10.35
N LYS A 172 18.63 -21.41 -11.21
CA LYS A 172 20.03 -21.01 -11.00
C LYS A 172 20.23 -20.25 -9.69
N PHE A 173 19.30 -19.37 -9.33
CA PHE A 173 19.33 -18.65 -8.06
C PHE A 173 19.24 -19.61 -6.86
N VAL A 174 18.32 -20.57 -6.90
CA VAL A 174 18.16 -21.57 -5.83
C VAL A 174 19.36 -22.52 -5.75
N GLU A 175 19.84 -23.02 -6.89
CA GLU A 175 21.00 -23.92 -6.99
C GLU A 175 22.32 -23.27 -6.55
N SER A 176 22.41 -21.93 -6.55
CA SER A 176 23.57 -21.21 -6.02
C SER A 176 23.80 -21.41 -4.51
N GLY A 177 22.78 -21.87 -3.78
CA GLY A 177 22.77 -21.93 -2.32
C GLY A 177 22.66 -20.56 -1.63
N GLN A 178 22.67 -19.46 -2.39
CA GLN A 178 22.54 -18.09 -1.90
C GLN A 178 21.11 -17.58 -2.09
N LEU A 179 20.16 -18.16 -1.34
CA LEU A 179 18.71 -17.91 -1.49
C LEU A 179 18.25 -16.49 -1.17
N GLY A 180 19.13 -15.62 -0.67
CA GLY A 180 18.83 -14.20 -0.41
C GLY A 180 17.51 -14.01 0.35
N PRO A 181 16.55 -13.22 -0.19
CA PRO A 181 15.23 -13.01 0.41
C PRO A 181 14.41 -14.30 0.63
N PHE A 182 14.70 -15.39 -0.09
CA PHE A 182 14.00 -16.66 0.04
C PHE A 182 14.63 -17.61 1.07
N LYS A 183 15.75 -17.23 1.68
CA LYS A 183 16.42 -18.07 2.68
C LYS A 183 15.54 -18.26 3.91
N ASN A 184 15.43 -19.51 4.39
CA ASN A 184 14.64 -19.89 5.57
C ASN A 184 13.16 -19.47 5.51
N GLY A 185 12.60 -19.33 4.30
CA GLY A 185 11.17 -19.12 4.12
C GLY A 185 10.35 -20.38 4.42
N TYR A 186 9.03 -20.23 4.44
CA TYR A 186 8.09 -21.27 4.89
C TYR A 186 7.69 -22.25 3.78
N TRP A 187 8.58 -22.53 2.82
CA TRP A 187 8.26 -23.16 1.53
C TRP A 187 7.73 -24.60 1.57
N THR A 188 7.72 -25.24 2.75
CA THR A 188 7.13 -26.56 2.99
C THR A 188 5.83 -26.50 3.78
N ASN A 189 5.34 -25.29 4.09
CA ASN A 189 4.12 -25.10 4.87
C ASN A 189 2.90 -25.55 4.06
N PRO A 190 2.03 -26.43 4.59
CA PRO A 190 0.83 -26.88 3.90
C PRO A 190 -0.22 -25.78 3.68
N ALA A 191 -0.04 -24.59 4.27
CA ALA A 191 -0.90 -23.43 4.02
C ALA A 191 -0.73 -22.85 2.60
N TYR A 192 0.34 -23.17 1.87
CA TYR A 192 0.44 -22.83 0.45
C TYR A 192 -0.43 -23.79 -0.38
N LEU A 193 -1.41 -23.25 -1.10
CA LEU A 193 -2.40 -24.02 -1.87
C LEU A 193 -2.26 -23.87 -3.39
N LEU A 194 -1.41 -22.95 -3.86
CA LEU A 194 -1.23 -22.74 -5.29
C LEU A 194 -0.58 -23.96 -5.96
N PRO A 195 -1.05 -24.35 -7.17
CA PRO A 195 -0.31 -25.28 -8.00
C PRO A 195 1.00 -24.64 -8.49
N PRO A 196 2.02 -25.45 -8.86
CA PRO A 196 3.30 -24.95 -9.35
C PRO A 196 3.17 -23.90 -10.48
N GLU A 197 2.23 -24.08 -11.39
CA GLU A 197 1.99 -23.16 -12.51
C GLU A 197 1.54 -21.77 -12.04
N ALA A 198 0.63 -21.71 -11.05
CA ALA A 198 0.20 -20.43 -10.47
C ALA A 198 1.32 -19.77 -9.66
N ASP A 199 2.15 -20.56 -8.97
CA ASP A 199 3.35 -20.04 -8.30
C ASP A 199 4.35 -19.45 -9.30
N LEU A 200 4.61 -20.12 -10.43
CA LEU A 200 5.53 -19.62 -11.45
C LEU A 200 5.00 -18.34 -12.12
N MET A 201 3.69 -18.28 -12.39
CA MET A 201 3.03 -17.08 -12.90
C MET A 201 3.21 -15.89 -11.94
N ALA A 202 2.85 -16.07 -10.66
CA ALA A 202 2.95 -15.00 -9.66
C ALA A 202 4.41 -14.60 -9.35
N VAL A 203 5.37 -15.53 -9.35
CA VAL A 203 6.80 -15.20 -9.24
C VAL A 203 7.30 -14.42 -10.45
N THR A 204 6.78 -14.72 -11.63
CA THR A 204 7.10 -13.94 -12.84
C THR A 204 6.61 -12.51 -12.69
N HIS A 205 5.35 -12.32 -12.31
CA HIS A 205 4.78 -10.98 -12.10
C HIS A 205 5.40 -10.24 -10.91
N TYR A 206 5.86 -10.93 -9.88
CA TYR A 206 6.67 -10.35 -8.79
C TYR A 206 7.91 -9.62 -9.35
N LEU A 207 8.60 -10.25 -10.31
CA LEU A 207 9.79 -9.67 -10.97
C LEU A 207 9.40 -8.54 -11.91
N GLU A 208 8.32 -8.70 -12.69
CA GLU A 208 7.81 -7.64 -13.56
C GLU A 208 7.42 -6.39 -12.76
N ALA A 209 6.71 -6.58 -11.65
CA ALA A 209 6.31 -5.52 -10.73
C ALA A 209 7.53 -4.80 -10.13
N LEU A 210 8.60 -5.55 -9.80
CA LEU A 210 9.83 -4.96 -9.25
C LEU A 210 10.51 -4.03 -10.26
N ASP A 211 10.49 -4.42 -11.54
CA ASP A 211 11.00 -3.60 -12.63
C ASP A 211 10.05 -2.44 -12.93
N PHE A 212 8.75 -2.65 -12.98
CA PHE A 212 7.78 -1.66 -13.42
C PHE A 212 7.54 -0.54 -12.40
N GLN A 213 7.53 -0.83 -11.11
CA GLN A 213 7.15 0.13 -10.06
C GLN A 213 7.95 1.45 -10.09
N LYS A 214 9.22 1.41 -10.57
CA LYS A 214 10.09 2.60 -10.69
C LYS A 214 9.61 3.59 -11.77
N GLU A 215 8.74 3.16 -12.68
CA GLU A 215 8.17 4.00 -13.73
C GLU A 215 7.01 4.84 -13.17
N ILE A 216 6.15 4.25 -12.32
CA ILE A 216 5.01 4.93 -11.69
C ILE A 216 5.47 6.17 -10.89
N VAL A 217 6.60 6.07 -10.20
CA VAL A 217 7.12 7.15 -9.34
C VAL A 217 7.63 8.36 -10.14
N LYS A 218 7.85 8.22 -11.45
CA LYS A 218 8.29 9.33 -12.31
C LYS A 218 7.25 10.44 -12.38
N THR A 219 5.96 10.14 -12.20
CA THR A 219 4.92 11.16 -12.05
C THR A 219 5.22 12.11 -10.88
N ARG A 220 5.58 11.56 -9.71
CA ARG A 220 5.97 12.36 -8.54
C ARG A 220 7.33 13.03 -8.72
N THR A 221 8.21 12.46 -9.55
CA THR A 221 9.47 13.10 -9.93
C THR A 221 9.25 14.32 -10.83
N ILE A 222 8.31 14.27 -11.77
CA ILE A 222 7.99 15.40 -12.66
C ILE A 222 7.39 16.56 -11.87
N PHE A 223 6.43 16.30 -10.98
CA PHE A 223 5.75 17.37 -10.25
C PHE A 223 6.46 17.79 -8.95
N GLY A 224 7.15 16.86 -8.28
CA GLY A 224 7.79 17.08 -6.99
C GLY A 224 9.32 17.07 -7.02
N GLY A 225 9.94 16.80 -8.17
CA GLY A 225 11.39 16.82 -8.39
C GLY A 225 12.13 15.53 -8.04
N LYS A 226 11.54 14.63 -7.23
CA LYS A 226 12.15 13.35 -6.82
C LYS A 226 11.13 12.38 -6.23
N ASP A 227 11.49 11.11 -6.19
CA ASP A 227 10.86 10.08 -5.36
C ASP A 227 11.92 9.10 -4.83
N PRO A 228 11.85 8.64 -3.56
CA PRO A 228 10.94 9.07 -2.51
C PRO A 228 11.14 10.53 -2.06
N HIS A 229 10.16 11.02 -1.31
CA HIS A 229 10.07 12.37 -0.75
C HIS A 229 10.04 13.53 -1.79
N PRO A 230 9.00 13.59 -2.65
CA PRO A 230 8.76 14.72 -3.55
C PRO A 230 8.52 16.04 -2.80
N ASN A 231 8.81 17.19 -3.40
CA ASN A 231 8.57 18.49 -2.79
C ASN A 231 7.11 18.93 -2.91
N TRP A 232 6.63 19.65 -1.88
CA TRP A 232 5.28 20.23 -1.81
C TRP A 232 5.39 21.72 -1.45
N LEU A 233 4.26 22.43 -1.45
CA LEU A 233 4.22 23.86 -1.16
C LEU A 233 2.90 24.25 -0.49
N VAL A 234 2.95 24.92 0.66
CA VAL A 234 1.78 25.59 1.24
C VAL A 234 1.31 26.68 0.26
N GLY A 235 0.04 26.63 -0.15
CA GLY A 235 -0.55 27.51 -1.15
C GLY A 235 -0.60 26.93 -2.57
N GLY A 236 -0.09 25.72 -2.81
CA GLY A 236 -0.25 25.04 -4.10
C GLY A 236 0.81 23.98 -4.38
N VAL A 237 1.53 24.14 -5.49
CA VAL A 237 2.61 23.25 -5.93
C VAL A 237 3.79 24.08 -6.47
N PRO A 238 5.04 23.61 -6.34
CA PRO A 238 6.22 24.36 -6.81
C PRO A 238 6.46 24.24 -8.32
N CYS A 239 5.82 23.29 -9.00
CA CYS A 239 6.02 22.99 -10.41
C CYS A 239 5.15 23.89 -11.31
N ALA A 240 5.63 25.12 -11.53
CA ALA A 240 4.96 26.08 -12.42
C ALA A 240 4.73 25.51 -13.83
N ILE A 241 3.62 25.91 -14.46
CA ILE A 241 3.22 25.46 -15.80
C ILE A 241 3.51 26.57 -16.82
N ASN A 242 4.13 26.21 -17.94
CA ASN A 242 4.30 27.05 -19.11
C ASN A 242 4.32 26.15 -20.36
N ILE A 243 3.27 26.20 -21.18
CA ILE A 243 3.06 25.27 -22.29
C ILE A 243 3.79 25.74 -23.56
N ASP A 244 3.66 27.02 -23.90
CA ASP A 244 4.04 27.59 -25.20
C ASP A 244 4.82 28.91 -25.10
N GLY A 245 4.95 29.48 -23.89
CA GLY A 245 5.67 30.72 -23.66
C GLY A 245 7.19 30.55 -23.70
N VAL A 246 7.90 31.67 -23.88
CA VAL A 246 9.37 31.72 -23.75
C VAL A 246 9.77 31.19 -22.38
N GLY A 247 10.72 30.24 -22.35
CA GLY A 247 11.17 29.60 -21.11
C GLY A 247 10.38 28.34 -20.70
N ALA A 248 9.44 27.84 -21.51
CA ALA A 248 8.69 26.60 -21.23
C ALA A 248 9.57 25.37 -20.92
N VAL A 249 10.81 25.35 -21.41
CA VAL A 249 11.80 24.30 -21.10
C VAL A 249 12.18 24.23 -19.61
N GLY A 250 11.93 25.29 -18.83
CA GLY A 250 12.19 25.35 -17.38
C GLY A 250 10.95 25.13 -16.51
N ALA A 251 9.84 24.67 -17.08
CA ALA A 251 8.54 24.53 -16.41
C ALA A 251 7.86 23.19 -16.78
N ILE A 252 6.69 22.92 -16.18
CA ILE A 252 5.79 21.88 -16.67
C ILE A 252 5.23 22.36 -18.01
N ASN A 253 5.64 21.67 -19.08
CA ASN A 253 5.25 21.92 -20.46
C ASN A 253 4.57 20.69 -21.08
N MET A 254 4.23 20.76 -22.36
CA MET A 254 3.49 19.68 -23.02
C MET A 254 4.25 18.34 -23.05
N GLU A 255 5.58 18.37 -23.18
CA GLU A 255 6.36 17.14 -23.21
C GLU A 255 6.40 16.47 -21.82
N ARG A 256 6.48 17.26 -20.73
CA ARG A 256 6.35 16.74 -19.36
C ARG A 256 4.97 16.14 -19.11
N LEU A 257 3.91 16.79 -19.60
CA LEU A 257 2.53 16.30 -19.45
C LEU A 257 2.29 15.01 -20.27
N ASN A 258 2.85 14.92 -21.48
CA ASN A 258 2.79 13.69 -22.29
C ASN A 258 3.49 12.52 -21.58
N ALA A 259 4.64 12.78 -20.93
CA ALA A 259 5.32 11.76 -20.13
C ALA A 259 4.46 11.28 -18.96
N VAL A 260 3.78 12.18 -18.24
CA VAL A 260 2.85 11.81 -17.16
C VAL A 260 1.68 11.00 -17.72
N SER A 261 1.10 11.38 -18.86
CA SER A 261 0.00 10.64 -19.49
C SER A 261 0.42 9.20 -19.80
N GLN A 262 1.58 9.01 -20.43
CA GLN A 262 2.09 7.67 -20.76
C GLN A 262 2.31 6.83 -19.50
N ILE A 263 2.87 7.41 -18.43
CA ILE A 263 3.05 6.69 -17.15
C ILE A 263 1.71 6.25 -16.56
N ILE A 264 0.67 7.07 -16.69
CA ILE A 264 -0.68 6.72 -16.22
C ILE A 264 -1.25 5.56 -17.05
N ASP A 265 -1.14 5.64 -18.39
CA ASP A 265 -1.62 4.58 -19.28
C ASP A 265 -0.91 3.25 -19.02
N ASP A 266 0.43 3.28 -18.89
CA ASP A 266 1.23 2.09 -18.57
C ASP A 266 0.87 1.50 -17.19
N ALA A 267 0.59 2.37 -16.20
CA ALA A 267 0.19 1.94 -14.86
C ALA A 267 -1.18 1.27 -14.86
N LEU A 268 -2.14 1.83 -15.60
CA LEU A 268 -3.46 1.22 -15.80
C LEU A 268 -3.33 -0.13 -16.51
N GLU A 269 -2.53 -0.22 -17.57
CA GLU A 269 -2.28 -1.49 -18.28
C GLU A 269 -1.71 -2.56 -17.33
N PHE A 270 -0.76 -2.20 -16.47
CA PHE A 270 -0.18 -3.14 -15.50
C PHE A 270 -1.21 -3.55 -14.43
N VAL A 271 -2.01 -2.60 -13.93
CA VAL A 271 -3.04 -2.89 -12.92
C VAL A 271 -4.09 -3.83 -13.48
N ASP A 272 -4.63 -3.52 -14.65
CA ASP A 272 -5.76 -4.23 -15.25
C ASP A 272 -5.35 -5.60 -15.80
N ASN A 273 -4.13 -5.74 -16.30
CA ASN A 273 -3.68 -6.98 -16.96
C ASN A 273 -2.75 -7.84 -16.08
N VAL A 274 -2.25 -7.34 -14.95
CA VAL A 274 -1.34 -8.10 -14.07
C VAL A 274 -1.82 -8.11 -12.64
N LEU A 275 -1.92 -6.94 -11.98
CA LEU A 275 -2.23 -6.87 -10.54
C LEU A 275 -3.62 -7.43 -10.19
N ILE A 276 -4.68 -6.95 -10.84
CA ILE A 276 -6.05 -7.38 -10.55
C ILE A 276 -6.27 -8.86 -10.92
N PRO A 277 -5.86 -9.34 -12.12
CA PRO A 277 -5.96 -10.74 -12.47
C PRO A 277 -5.24 -11.67 -11.48
N ASP A 278 -4.04 -11.30 -11.02
CA ASP A 278 -3.29 -12.09 -10.03
C ASP A 278 -4.00 -12.15 -8.68
N ILE A 279 -4.50 -11.02 -8.17
CA ILE A 279 -5.27 -10.98 -6.92
C ILE A 279 -6.47 -11.94 -7.00
N LEU A 280 -7.21 -11.90 -8.11
CA LEU A 280 -8.38 -12.76 -8.33
C LEU A 280 -7.97 -14.23 -8.49
N ALA A 281 -6.92 -14.52 -9.25
CA ALA A 281 -6.42 -15.87 -9.47
C ALA A 281 -5.92 -16.49 -8.17
N VAL A 282 -5.03 -15.81 -7.43
CA VAL A 282 -4.53 -16.24 -6.12
C VAL A 282 -5.69 -16.42 -5.14
N GLY A 283 -6.57 -15.42 -5.02
CA GLY A 283 -7.75 -15.49 -4.15
C GLY A 283 -8.67 -16.68 -4.46
N SER A 284 -8.74 -17.12 -5.72
CA SER A 284 -9.56 -18.26 -6.12
C SER A 284 -9.13 -19.59 -5.52
N PHE A 285 -7.83 -19.77 -5.24
CA PHE A 285 -7.28 -20.97 -4.56
C PHE A 285 -7.44 -20.90 -3.04
N TYR A 286 -7.61 -19.68 -2.51
CA TYR A 286 -7.70 -19.41 -1.07
C TYR A 286 -9.11 -19.02 -0.62
N LYS A 287 -10.17 -19.43 -1.34
CA LYS A 287 -11.58 -19.16 -0.97
C LYS A 287 -11.97 -19.63 0.44
N GLY A 288 -11.29 -20.65 0.97
CA GLY A 288 -11.47 -21.13 2.34
C GLY A 288 -10.80 -20.25 3.41
N TRP A 289 -9.93 -19.32 3.03
CA TRP A 289 -9.19 -18.44 3.93
C TRP A 289 -10.05 -17.23 4.33
N LEU A 290 -11.16 -17.50 5.00
CA LEU A 290 -12.11 -16.48 5.50
C LEU A 290 -11.75 -15.99 6.91
N TYR A 291 -10.53 -16.26 7.37
CA TYR A 291 -9.98 -15.80 8.64
C TYR A 291 -9.47 -14.35 8.53
N GLY A 292 -9.25 -13.70 9.67
CA GLY A 292 -8.62 -12.37 9.70
C GLY A 292 -9.55 -11.17 9.54
N GLY A 293 -10.88 -11.38 9.43
CA GLY A 293 -11.84 -10.29 9.31
C GLY A 293 -11.81 -9.30 10.48
N GLY A 294 -11.55 -9.76 11.71
CA GLY A 294 -11.35 -8.88 12.86
C GLY A 294 -12.47 -7.86 13.04
N LEU A 295 -12.14 -6.56 12.89
CA LEU A 295 -13.09 -5.46 12.99
C LEU A 295 -13.76 -5.09 11.66
N SER A 296 -13.33 -5.61 10.51
CA SER A 296 -13.88 -5.20 9.20
C SER A 296 -15.38 -5.47 9.05
N GLY A 297 -15.89 -6.53 9.71
CA GLY A 297 -17.32 -6.82 9.78
C GLY A 297 -18.08 -6.06 10.88
N LYS A 298 -17.42 -5.15 11.60
CA LYS A 298 -17.96 -4.42 12.77
C LYS A 298 -17.80 -2.92 12.62
N SER A 299 -16.57 -2.44 12.50
CA SER A 299 -16.28 -1.01 12.50
C SER A 299 -15.23 -0.67 11.44
N VAL A 300 -15.58 0.25 10.54
CA VAL A 300 -14.69 0.78 9.48
C VAL A 300 -14.82 2.30 9.41
N LEU A 301 -13.74 2.99 9.04
CA LEU A 301 -13.64 4.45 9.03
C LEU A 301 -12.85 4.90 7.80
N ALA A 302 -13.35 5.92 7.12
CA ALA A 302 -12.63 6.65 6.08
C ALA A 302 -12.93 8.15 6.18
N TYR A 303 -11.90 9.00 6.06
CA TYR A 303 -12.08 10.46 6.04
C TYR A 303 -12.47 11.00 4.66
N GLY A 304 -12.40 10.14 3.64
CA GLY A 304 -12.45 10.52 2.24
C GLY A 304 -11.18 11.26 1.80
N ASP A 305 -10.96 11.30 0.49
CA ASP A 305 -9.83 11.97 -0.15
C ASP A 305 -10.16 12.25 -1.62
N ILE A 306 -9.20 12.84 -2.34
CA ILE A 306 -9.28 13.19 -3.76
C ILE A 306 -10.45 14.16 -4.02
N PRO A 307 -10.38 15.40 -3.51
CA PRO A 307 -11.38 16.43 -3.82
C PRO A 307 -11.37 16.76 -5.32
N ASP A 308 -12.51 16.61 -5.98
CA ASP A 308 -12.67 16.90 -7.41
C ASP A 308 -12.46 18.39 -7.70
N LYS A 309 -13.19 19.26 -6.98
CA LYS A 309 -13.01 20.72 -7.01
C LYS A 309 -12.05 21.19 -5.92
N ALA A 310 -11.18 22.14 -6.25
CA ALA A 310 -10.22 22.67 -5.28
C ALA A 310 -10.91 23.32 -4.06
N ASN A 311 -10.33 23.07 -2.88
CA ASN A 311 -10.70 23.67 -1.59
C ASN A 311 -12.06 23.23 -1.00
N ASP A 312 -12.82 22.38 -1.69
CA ASP A 312 -14.05 21.78 -1.17
C ASP A 312 -13.75 20.37 -0.64
N TYR A 313 -13.69 20.22 0.69
CA TYR A 313 -13.46 18.93 1.36
C TYR A 313 -14.77 18.32 1.91
N SER A 314 -15.92 18.77 1.40
CA SER A 314 -17.21 18.15 1.71
C SER A 314 -17.28 16.74 1.13
N ALA A 315 -18.01 15.85 1.80
CA ALA A 315 -18.14 14.45 1.36
C ALA A 315 -18.66 14.30 -0.09
N ALA A 316 -19.48 15.25 -0.56
CA ALA A 316 -20.02 15.23 -1.92
C ALA A 316 -18.97 15.53 -3.02
N ASN A 317 -17.85 16.19 -2.66
CA ASN A 317 -16.78 16.54 -3.59
C ASN A 317 -15.58 15.58 -3.51
N LEU A 318 -15.52 14.72 -2.50
CA LEU A 318 -14.45 13.72 -2.35
C LEU A 318 -14.75 12.50 -3.22
N LEU A 319 -13.88 12.22 -4.19
CA LEU A 319 -14.00 11.04 -5.07
C LEU A 319 -13.75 9.73 -4.31
N MET A 320 -13.01 9.78 -3.20
CA MET A 320 -12.95 8.68 -2.24
C MET A 320 -13.93 8.94 -1.09
N PRO A 321 -14.86 8.01 -0.77
CA PRO A 321 -15.92 8.24 0.21
C PRO A 321 -15.42 8.51 1.64
N ARG A 322 -16.17 9.36 2.35
CA ARG A 322 -16.03 9.65 3.77
C ARG A 322 -17.17 9.00 4.57
N GLY A 323 -16.86 8.51 5.76
CA GLY A 323 -17.84 8.03 6.71
C GLY A 323 -17.29 6.99 7.69
N ALA A 324 -18.10 6.67 8.70
CA ALA A 324 -17.84 5.59 9.64
C ALA A 324 -19.03 4.63 9.70
N VAL A 325 -18.74 3.34 9.71
CA VAL A 325 -19.72 2.30 10.08
C VAL A 325 -19.31 1.75 11.42
N ILE A 326 -20.28 1.56 12.33
CA ILE A 326 -20.08 0.98 13.65
C ILE A 326 -21.03 -0.20 13.87
N ASN A 327 -20.63 -1.15 14.71
CA ASN A 327 -21.45 -2.31 15.10
C ASN A 327 -21.98 -3.17 13.94
N GLY A 328 -21.36 -3.10 12.77
CA GLY A 328 -21.74 -3.86 11.57
C GLY A 328 -22.99 -3.33 10.86
N ASN A 329 -23.49 -2.13 11.24
CA ASN A 329 -24.69 -1.57 10.64
C ASN A 329 -24.39 -0.91 9.29
N LEU A 330 -24.27 -1.71 8.23
CA LEU A 330 -24.01 -1.21 6.86
C LEU A 330 -25.12 -0.29 6.29
N LYS A 331 -26.27 -0.17 6.96
CA LYS A 331 -27.37 0.73 6.54
C LYS A 331 -27.18 2.15 7.04
N GLU A 332 -26.24 2.37 7.96
CA GLU A 332 -25.99 3.66 8.58
C GLU A 332 -24.51 3.99 8.44
N VAL A 333 -24.24 5.05 7.68
CA VAL A 333 -22.91 5.63 7.55
C VAL A 333 -22.93 6.94 8.34
N HIS A 334 -22.19 6.97 9.44
CA HIS A 334 -22.05 8.15 10.27
C HIS A 334 -21.14 9.16 9.59
N GLU A 335 -21.53 10.43 9.63
CA GLU A 335 -20.65 11.54 9.32
C GLU A 335 -19.44 11.51 10.27
N VAL A 336 -18.29 11.87 9.74
CA VAL A 336 -17.05 12.00 10.51
C VAL A 336 -16.72 13.47 10.55
N ASP A 337 -16.56 14.09 11.71
CA ASP A 337 -16.09 15.46 11.89
C ASP A 337 -14.76 15.45 12.65
N LEU A 338 -13.70 15.92 11.99
CA LEU A 338 -12.36 15.99 12.57
C LEU A 338 -12.19 17.17 13.54
N ARG A 339 -13.16 18.08 13.61
CA ARG A 339 -13.16 19.21 14.57
C ARG A 339 -13.96 18.91 15.84
N ASP A 340 -14.75 17.84 15.84
CA ASP A 340 -15.52 17.43 17.00
C ASP A 340 -14.60 16.67 17.99
N PRO A 341 -14.36 17.22 19.20
CA PRO A 341 -13.48 16.59 20.18
C PRO A 341 -14.02 15.25 20.72
N GLU A 342 -15.30 14.94 20.51
CA GLU A 342 -15.93 13.70 20.95
C GLU A 342 -15.80 12.56 19.94
N GLN A 343 -15.28 12.81 18.73
CA GLN A 343 -15.19 11.80 17.67
C GLN A 343 -13.82 11.10 17.60
N ILE A 344 -12.77 11.81 17.19
CA ILE A 344 -11.44 11.23 16.98
C ILE A 344 -10.57 11.49 18.21
N GLN A 345 -10.36 10.45 19.03
CA GLN A 345 -9.60 10.50 20.28
C GLN A 345 -8.48 9.45 20.30
N GLU A 346 -7.36 9.79 20.94
CA GLU A 346 -6.22 8.89 21.14
C GLU A 346 -6.04 8.60 22.64
N PHE A 347 -5.82 7.32 22.98
CA PHE A 347 -5.66 6.87 24.36
C PHE A 347 -4.29 6.24 24.56
N VAL A 348 -3.69 6.47 25.75
CA VAL A 348 -2.34 5.99 26.10
C VAL A 348 -2.23 4.99 27.28
N PRO A 349 -3.30 4.40 27.86
CA PRO A 349 -3.17 3.56 29.05
C PRO A 349 -2.36 2.26 28.81
N HIS A 350 -2.20 1.85 27.55
CA HIS A 350 -1.44 0.67 27.15
C HIS A 350 -0.31 0.99 26.17
N SER A 351 0.22 2.22 26.27
CA SER A 351 1.22 2.73 25.34
C SER A 351 2.27 3.57 26.08
N TRP A 352 3.47 3.71 25.50
CA TRP A 352 4.57 4.48 26.08
C TRP A 352 4.63 5.89 25.47
N TYR A 353 3.98 6.87 26.12
CA TYR A 353 3.91 8.27 25.68
C TYR A 353 4.45 9.26 26.71
#